data_AF-A0A7Y3AVH6-F1
#
_entry.id   AF-A0A7Y3AVH6-F1
#
_cell.length_a   1.000
_cell.length_b   1.000
_cell.length_c   1.000
_cell.angle_alpha   90.00
_cell.angle_beta   90.00
_cell.angle_gamma   90.00
#
_symmetry.space_group_name_H-M   'P 1'
#
loop_
_entity.id
_entity.type
_entity.pdbx_description
1 polymer ?
#
loop_
_entity_poly.entity_id
_entity_poly.type
_entity_poly.pdbx_seq_one_letter_code
_entity_poly.pdbx_strand_id
1 'polypeptide(L)'
;MEKAASKLEMANKAHKDIPGNPSTATSSKIQLNDRSNNVPLRVLSEKDWEFWKHNGYIVIKNAITREQARITADFLWEFDEKDP
;
A
#
# COMPACT_ATOMS: atom_id res chain seq x y z
N MET A 1 -6.39 -16.50 -35.47
CA MET A 1 -7.49 -16.33 -34.49
C MET A 1 -7.16 -15.09 -33.68
N GLU A 2 -7.92 -14.03 -33.91
CA GLU A 2 -7.72 -12.70 -33.35
C GLU A 2 -8.18 -12.70 -31.89
N LYS A 3 -7.28 -12.44 -30.94
CA LYS A 3 -7.64 -12.28 -29.53
C LYS A 3 -8.32 -10.92 -29.38
N ALA A 4 -9.64 -10.94 -29.22
CA ALA A 4 -10.41 -9.76 -28.83
C ALA A 4 -9.82 -9.17 -27.53
N ALA A 5 -9.40 -7.91 -27.57
CA ALA A 5 -9.00 -7.16 -26.40
C ALA A 5 -10.20 -7.07 -25.44
N SER A 6 -10.13 -7.76 -24.30
CA SER A 6 -11.11 -7.55 -23.24
C SER A 6 -10.95 -6.12 -22.74
N LYS A 7 -12.00 -5.32 -22.90
CA LYS A 7 -12.09 -4.00 -22.29
C LYS A 7 -11.97 -4.19 -20.78
N LEU A 8 -10.85 -3.77 -20.20
CA LEU A 8 -10.68 -3.70 -18.74
C LEU A 8 -11.73 -2.72 -18.22
N GLU A 9 -12.83 -3.26 -17.71
CA GLU A 9 -13.86 -2.49 -17.02
C GLU A 9 -13.23 -1.88 -15.76
N MET A 10 -13.33 -0.56 -15.63
CA MET A 10 -12.85 0.16 -14.45
C MET A 10 -13.48 -0.42 -13.18
N ALA A 11 -12.64 -0.75 -12.20
CA ALA A 11 -13.03 -1.41 -10.95
C ALA A 11 -14.00 -0.57 -10.08
N ASN A 12 -14.14 0.73 -10.34
CA ASN A 12 -14.99 1.62 -9.56
C ASN A 12 -15.99 2.38 -10.45
N LYS A 13 -17.28 2.10 -10.25
CA LYS A 13 -18.43 2.73 -10.93
C LYS A 13 -19.23 3.67 -10.01
N ALA A 14 -18.71 3.98 -8.81
CA ALA A 14 -19.46 4.66 -7.75
C ALA A 14 -19.70 6.17 -8.00
N HIS A 15 -19.28 6.70 -9.15
CA HIS A 15 -19.35 8.12 -9.49
C HIS A 15 -20.19 8.35 -10.76
N LYS A 16 -21.47 7.96 -10.74
CA LYS A 16 -22.40 8.34 -11.81
C LYS A 16 -23.05 9.71 -11.55
N ASP A 17 -23.22 10.05 -10.27
CA ASP A 17 -24.06 11.17 -9.85
C ASP A 17 -23.28 12.32 -9.17
N ILE A 18 -21.95 12.18 -8.99
CA ILE A 18 -21.10 13.20 -8.36
C ILE A 18 -20.05 13.69 -9.37
N PRO A 19 -20.10 14.96 -9.83
CA PRO A 19 -19.04 15.53 -10.64
C PRO A 19 -17.76 15.68 -9.80
N GLY A 20 -16.66 15.09 -10.25
CA GLY A 20 -15.36 15.17 -9.56
C GLY A 20 -14.48 13.95 -9.81
N ASN A 21 -13.19 14.07 -9.51
CA ASN A 21 -12.26 12.95 -9.61
C ASN A 21 -12.52 11.93 -8.48
N PRO A 22 -12.85 10.66 -8.80
CA PRO A 22 -13.05 9.59 -7.82
C PRO A 22 -11.92 9.45 -6.79
N SER A 23 -10.67 9.72 -7.17
CA SER A 23 -9.52 9.55 -6.27
C SER A 23 -9.45 10.61 -5.16
N THR A 24 -10.17 11.72 -5.28
CA THR A 24 -10.20 12.80 -4.27
C THR A 24 -11.55 12.94 -3.57
N ALA A 25 -12.65 12.54 -4.23
CA ALA A 25 -14.01 12.70 -3.71
C ALA A 25 -14.57 11.44 -3.01
N THR A 26 -13.88 10.30 -3.10
CA THR A 26 -14.33 9.07 -2.44
C THR A 26 -13.91 9.06 -0.98
N SER A 27 -14.87 9.21 -0.07
CA SER A 27 -14.66 8.76 1.31
C SER A 27 -14.68 7.23 1.35
N SER A 28 -13.65 6.64 1.95
CA SER A 28 -13.64 5.19 2.17
C SER A 28 -14.75 4.85 3.17
N LYS A 29 -15.65 3.93 2.79
CA LYS A 29 -16.57 3.26 3.74
C LYS A 29 -15.89 2.13 4.51
N ILE A 30 -14.70 1.72 4.05
CA ILE A 30 -13.94 0.63 4.67
C ILE A 30 -13.12 1.23 5.81
N GLN A 31 -13.44 0.79 7.02
CA GLN A 31 -12.68 1.11 8.21
C GLN A 31 -11.36 0.33 8.20
N LEU A 32 -10.26 1.01 8.53
CA LEU A 32 -8.98 0.34 8.75
C LEU A 32 -9.09 -0.59 9.96
N ASN A 33 -8.27 -1.65 9.98
CA ASN A 33 -8.26 -2.62 11.07
C ASN A 33 -8.02 -1.90 12.42
N ASP A 34 -8.98 -2.05 13.34
CA ASP A 34 -8.95 -1.47 14.69
C ASP A 34 -8.40 -2.44 15.74
N ARG A 35 -7.95 -3.63 15.32
CA ARG A 35 -7.41 -4.73 16.13
C ARG A 35 -8.43 -5.47 16.98
N SER A 36 -9.72 -5.18 16.86
CA SER A 36 -10.79 -5.88 17.60
C SER A 36 -10.83 -7.40 17.33
N ASN A 37 -10.28 -7.84 16.20
CA ASN A 37 -10.27 -9.23 15.76
C ASN A 37 -9.18 -10.12 16.38
N ASN A 38 -8.33 -9.59 17.29
CA ASN A 38 -7.27 -10.33 18.00
C ASN A 38 -6.28 -11.10 17.09
N VAL A 39 -6.19 -10.74 15.80
CA VAL A 39 -5.24 -11.38 14.88
C VAL A 39 -3.83 -10.94 15.26
N PRO A 40 -2.84 -11.84 15.38
CA PRO A 40 -1.48 -11.43 15.74
C PRO A 40 -0.88 -10.50 14.68
N LEU A 41 -0.15 -9.50 15.14
CA LEU A 41 0.63 -8.62 14.26
C LEU A 41 1.81 -9.42 13.68
N ARG A 42 2.07 -9.27 12.37
CA ARG A 42 3.14 -10.00 11.69
C ARG A 42 4.52 -9.45 12.03
N VAL A 43 4.64 -8.12 12.01
CA VAL A 43 5.93 -7.40 12.08
C VAL A 43 5.96 -6.40 13.24
N LEU A 44 4.80 -5.85 13.61
CA LEU A 44 4.66 -4.92 14.73
C LEU A 44 4.49 -5.70 16.04
N SER A 45 5.04 -5.20 17.14
CA SER A 45 4.59 -5.56 18.48
C SER A 45 3.36 -4.75 18.90
N GLU A 46 2.70 -5.09 20.00
CA GLU A 46 1.60 -4.24 20.52
C GLU A 46 2.09 -2.86 20.97
N LYS A 47 3.30 -2.79 21.53
CA LYS A 47 3.91 -1.51 21.90
C LYS A 47 4.14 -0.64 20.66
N ASP A 48 4.54 -1.25 19.56
CA ASP A 48 4.73 -0.59 18.27
C ASP A 48 3.39 -0.06 17.73
N TRP A 49 2.32 -0.84 17.86
CA TRP A 49 0.96 -0.41 17.51
C TRP A 49 0.49 0.79 18.35
N GLU A 50 0.66 0.73 19.68
CA GLU A 50 0.31 1.85 20.56
C GLU A 50 1.13 3.10 20.24
N PHE A 51 2.43 2.95 19.95
CA PHE A 51 3.28 4.07 19.56
C PHE A 51 2.79 4.71 18.25
N TRP A 52 2.42 3.91 17.25
CA TRP A 52 1.88 4.42 15.99
C TRP A 52 0.55 5.16 16.20
N LYS A 53 -0.39 4.60 16.99
CA LYS A 53 -1.66 5.28 17.30
C LYS A 53 -1.45 6.63 17.98
N HIS A 54 -0.44 6.73 18.85
CA HIS A 54 -0.17 7.96 19.59
C HIS A 54 0.60 9.00 18.75
N ASN A 55 1.60 8.58 17.98
CA ASN A 55 2.55 9.49 17.33
C ASN A 55 2.32 9.65 15.82
N GLY A 56 1.52 8.77 15.20
CA GLY A 56 1.27 8.75 13.76
C GLY A 56 2.37 8.11 12.91
N TYR A 57 3.48 7.66 13.52
CA TYR A 57 4.58 6.98 12.82
C TYR A 57 5.22 5.90 13.70
N ILE A 58 6.03 5.05 13.08
CA ILE A 58 6.89 4.09 13.79
C ILE A 58 8.08 3.66 12.94
N VAL A 59 9.18 3.26 13.59
CA VAL A 59 10.35 2.64 12.94
C VAL A 59 10.37 1.15 13.23
N ILE A 60 10.14 0.33 12.20
CA ILE A 60 10.29 -1.12 12.27
C ILE A 60 11.67 -1.49 11.75
N LYS A 61 12.53 -1.99 12.63
CA LYS A 61 13.86 -2.47 12.23
C LYS A 61 13.74 -3.83 11.54
N ASN A 62 14.52 -4.04 10.48
CA ASN A 62 14.58 -5.30 9.73
C ASN A 62 13.19 -5.77 9.22
N ALA A 63 12.32 -4.84 8.82
CA ALA A 63 11.01 -5.18 8.25
C ALA A 63 11.12 -6.04 6.97
N ILE A 64 12.26 -5.91 6.27
CA ILE A 64 12.69 -6.76 5.16
C ILE A 64 14.15 -7.15 5.37
N THR A 65 14.62 -8.19 4.67
CA THR A 65 16.03 -8.57 4.71
C THR A 65 16.88 -7.52 4.01
N ARG A 66 18.16 -7.42 4.40
CA ARG A 66 19.12 -6.54 3.73
C ARG A 66 19.27 -6.87 2.24
N GLU A 67 19.18 -8.15 1.90
CA GLU A 67 19.27 -8.64 0.52
C GLU A 67 18.09 -8.16 -0.33
N GLN A 68 16.86 -8.27 0.18
CA GLN A 68 15.67 -7.77 -0.52
C GLN A 68 15.74 -6.26 -0.76
N ALA A 69 16.21 -5.51 0.25
CA ALA A 69 16.43 -4.08 0.12
C ALA A 69 17.47 -3.77 -0.97
N ARG A 70 18.55 -4.55 -1.02
CA ARG A 70 19.63 -4.38 -1.99
C ARG A 70 19.17 -4.63 -3.43
N ILE A 71 18.48 -5.74 -3.69
CA ILE A 71 17.94 -6.06 -5.02
C ILE A 71 17.07 -4.92 -5.55
N THR A 72 16.22 -4.34 -4.68
CA THR A 72 15.37 -3.22 -5.07
C THR A 72 16.19 -1.95 -5.35
N ALA A 73 17.20 -1.67 -4.53
CA ALA A 73 18.08 -0.52 -4.74
C ALA A 73 18.86 -0.64 -6.06
N ASP A 74 19.45 -1.80 -6.32
CA ASP A 74 20.23 -2.07 -7.54
C ASP A 74 19.34 -1.92 -8.79
N PHE A 75 18.11 -2.46 -8.75
CA PHE A 75 17.13 -2.29 -9.83
C PHE A 75 16.77 -0.82 -10.09
N LEU A 76 16.52 -0.04 -9.04
CA LEU A 76 16.21 1.40 -9.18
C LEU A 76 17.39 2.17 -9.78
N TRP A 77 18.61 1.76 -9.44
CA TRP A 77 19.84 2.38 -9.93
C TRP A 77 20.06 2.09 -11.42
N GLU A 78 19.87 0.84 -11.84
CA GLU A 78 19.89 0.42 -13.24
C GLU A 78 18.83 1.19 -14.06
N PHE A 79 17.60 1.25 -13.55
CA PHE A 79 16.49 1.91 -14.24
C PHE A 79 16.72 3.41 -14.44
N ASP A 80 17.32 4.08 -13.44
CA ASP A 80 17.65 5.50 -13.51
C ASP A 80 18.99 5.78 -14.22
N GLU A 81 19.65 4.77 -14.78
CA GLU A 81 20.99 4.85 -15.42
C GLU A 81 22.05 5.50 -14.51
N LYS A 82 21.97 5.26 -13.20
CA LYS A 82 22.93 5.77 -12.23
C LYS A 82 24.07 4.75 -12.03
N ASP A 83 25.24 5.25 -11.64
CA ASP A 83 26.40 4.42 -11.24
C ASP A 83 26.67 4.65 -9.74
N PRO A 84 26.51 3.64 -8.86
CA PRO A 84 26.44 3.83 -7.42
C PRO A 84 27.78 4.03 -6.72
#